data_AF-A0A2T7NR49-F1
#
_entry.id   AF-A0A2T7NR49-F1
#
_cell.length_a   1.000
_cell.length_b   1.000
_cell.length_c   1.000
_cell.angle_alpha   90.00
_cell.angle_beta   90.00
_cell.angle_gamma   90.00
#
_symmetry.space_group_name_H-M   'P 1'
#
loop_
_entity.id
_entity.type
_entity.pdbx_description
1 polymer ?
#
loop_
_entity_poly.entity_id
_entity_poly.type
_entity_poly.pdbx_seq_one_letter_code
_entity_poly.pdbx_strand_id
1 'polypeptide(L)'
;MKLRVHNRRLVSPGSSVCYGELGCFSNDAPFFSLQRPISLLPQSPDTINPKFTLYTRQSPTQGRQLKAGDKVGLLASTFSASRPSKFIVHGWLDNGILGTWMVVRIKAQLPHPNSSSDDE
;
A
#
# COMPACT_ATOMS: atom_id res chain seq x y z
N MET A 1 -17.61 5.26 16.12
CA MET A 1 -16.65 4.34 15.49
C MET A 1 -17.11 2.91 15.69
N LYS A 2 -17.56 2.20 14.63
CA LYS A 2 -17.77 0.76 14.70
C LYS A 2 -16.45 0.08 14.37
N LEU A 3 -15.78 -0.47 15.38
CA LEU A 3 -14.72 -1.45 15.16
C LEU A 3 -15.37 -2.67 14.49
N ARG A 4 -15.15 -2.87 13.19
CA ARG A 4 -15.40 -4.17 12.55
C ARG A 4 -14.35 -5.13 13.11
N VAL A 5 -14.70 -5.85 14.17
CA VAL A 5 -13.96 -7.04 14.59
C VAL A 5 -14.10 -8.04 13.46
N HIS A 6 -13.06 -8.17 12.65
CA HIS A 6 -13.00 -9.24 11.67
C HIS A 6 -12.76 -10.51 12.48
N ASN A 7 -13.70 -11.44 12.41
CA ASN A 7 -13.64 -12.72 13.09
C ASN A 7 -12.49 -13.54 12.49
N ARG A 8 -11.25 -13.31 12.94
CA ARG A 8 -10.06 -14.02 12.48
C ARG A 8 -10.07 -15.41 13.09
N ARG A 9 -10.71 -16.34 12.39
CA ARG A 9 -10.69 -17.75 12.78
C ARG A 9 -9.27 -18.28 12.58
N LEU A 10 -8.70 -18.91 13.59
CA LEU A 10 -7.50 -19.72 13.42
C LEU A 10 -7.82 -20.85 12.44
N VAL A 11 -6.92 -21.07 11.48
CA VAL A 11 -7.10 -22.07 10.41
C VAL A 11 -6.04 -23.15 10.61
N SER A 12 -6.34 -24.41 10.31
CA SER A 12 -5.32 -25.48 10.33
C SER A 12 -4.15 -25.13 9.40
N PRO A 13 -2.88 -25.41 9.80
CA PRO A 13 -1.75 -25.35 8.87
C PRO A 13 -2.00 -26.20 7.63
N GLY A 14 -1.46 -25.81 6.47
CA GLY A 14 -1.66 -26.50 5.19
C GLY A 14 -2.94 -26.11 4.43
N SER A 15 -3.66 -25.09 4.90
CA SER A 15 -4.83 -24.53 4.23
C SER A 15 -4.45 -23.42 3.24
N SER A 16 -5.32 -23.12 2.27
CA SER A 16 -5.11 -22.06 1.29
C SER A 16 -6.35 -21.23 0.99
N VAL A 17 -6.14 -20.03 0.46
CA VAL A 17 -7.19 -19.13 -0.06
C VAL A 17 -6.70 -18.46 -1.35
N CYS A 18 -7.59 -18.22 -2.31
CA CYS A 18 -7.24 -17.62 -3.60
C CYS A 18 -8.00 -16.31 -3.84
N TYR A 19 -7.33 -15.32 -4.43
CA TYR A 19 -7.86 -13.98 -4.68
C TYR A 19 -7.61 -13.53 -6.12
N GLY A 20 -8.42 -14.02 -7.06
CA GLY A 20 -8.38 -13.59 -8.46
C GLY A 20 -6.96 -13.57 -9.05
N GLU A 21 -6.57 -12.44 -9.62
CA GLU A 21 -5.25 -12.24 -10.26
C GLU A 21 -4.06 -12.32 -9.28
N LEU A 22 -4.29 -12.24 -7.96
CA LEU A 22 -3.24 -12.36 -6.94
C LEU A 22 -2.85 -13.82 -6.63
N GLY A 23 -3.58 -14.79 -7.19
CA GLY A 23 -3.31 -16.21 -6.98
C GLY A 23 -3.71 -16.70 -5.59
N CYS A 24 -3.07 -17.77 -5.14
CA CYS A 24 -3.39 -18.48 -3.90
C CYS A 24 -2.30 -18.31 -2.84
N PHE A 25 -2.73 -18.19 -1.59
CA PHE A 25 -1.88 -18.04 -0.41
C PHE A 25 -2.09 -19.24 0.49
N SER A 26 -1.01 -19.94 0.83
CA SER A 26 -1.02 -21.04 1.79
C SER A 26 -0.51 -20.57 3.15
N ASN A 27 -1.07 -21.13 4.23
CA ASN A 27 -0.51 -21.02 5.58
C ASN A 27 0.36 -22.24 5.96
N ASP A 28 0.78 -23.06 5.00
CA ASP A 28 1.80 -24.08 5.21
C ASP A 28 3.20 -23.45 5.42
N ALA A 29 4.21 -24.26 5.71
CA ALA A 29 5.59 -23.82 5.75
C ALA A 29 5.97 -23.08 4.44
N PRO A 30 6.70 -21.94 4.51
CA PRO A 30 7.30 -21.33 5.72
C PRO A 30 6.39 -20.32 6.44
N PHE A 31 5.14 -20.14 6.00
CA PHE A 31 4.21 -19.14 6.55
C PHE A 31 3.63 -19.54 7.92
N PHE A 32 3.73 -20.83 8.25
CA PHE A 32 3.60 -21.38 9.59
C PHE A 32 4.92 -22.06 10.02
N SER A 33 5.45 -21.69 11.18
CA SER A 33 6.72 -22.19 11.73
C SER A 33 6.83 -21.87 13.22
N LEU A 34 7.90 -22.31 13.89
CA LEU A 34 8.16 -21.96 15.29
C LEU A 34 8.27 -20.44 15.51
N GLN A 35 8.79 -19.69 14.53
CA GLN A 35 8.86 -18.23 14.56
C GLN A 35 7.53 -17.55 14.16
N ARG A 36 6.60 -18.31 13.57
CA ARG A 36 5.27 -17.85 13.11
C ARG A 36 4.18 -18.83 13.59
N PRO A 37 3.97 -18.97 14.92
CA PRO A 37 3.16 -20.05 15.49
C PRO A 37 1.64 -19.82 15.34
N ILE A 38 1.23 -18.65 14.85
CA ILE A 38 -0.18 -18.32 14.65
C ILE A 38 -0.54 -18.61 13.19
N SER A 39 -1.33 -19.66 12.98
CA SER A 39 -1.80 -20.05 11.66
C SER A 39 -2.98 -19.17 11.20
N LEU A 40 -2.69 -18.29 10.24
CA LEU A 40 -3.65 -17.38 9.63
C LEU A 40 -3.47 -17.35 8.11
N LEU A 41 -4.59 -17.23 7.40
CA LEU A 41 -4.60 -16.85 6.00
C LEU A 41 -4.73 -15.33 5.86
N PRO A 42 -4.19 -14.73 4.79
CA PRO A 42 -4.33 -13.30 4.54
C PRO A 42 -5.80 -12.93 4.37
N GLN A 43 -6.17 -11.72 4.83
CA GLN A 43 -7.50 -11.16 4.60
C GLN A 43 -7.71 -10.90 3.09
N SER A 44 -8.97 -10.86 2.65
CA SER A 44 -9.28 -10.59 1.24
C SER A 44 -8.84 -9.17 0.82
N PRO A 45 -8.52 -8.94 -0.48
CA PRO A 45 -8.21 -7.61 -0.98
C PRO A 45 -9.31 -6.59 -0.68
N ASP A 46 -10.58 -6.99 -0.72
CA ASP A 46 -11.72 -6.12 -0.36
C ASP A 46 -11.72 -5.74 1.12
N THR A 47 -11.25 -6.64 1.98
CA THR A 47 -11.12 -6.40 3.42
C THR A 47 -9.96 -5.46 3.72
N ILE A 48 -8.80 -5.69 3.10
CA ILE A 48 -7.60 -4.86 3.26
C ILE A 48 -7.84 -3.48 2.64
N ASN A 49 -8.54 -3.44 1.50
CA ASN A 49 -8.86 -2.25 0.71
C ASN A 49 -7.63 -1.35 0.47
N PRO A 50 -6.57 -1.87 -0.17
CA PRO A 50 -5.35 -1.10 -0.41
C PRO A 50 -5.65 0.10 -1.30
N LYS A 51 -5.15 1.27 -0.91
CA LYS A 51 -5.31 2.53 -1.64
C LYS A 51 -3.97 2.93 -2.24
N PHE A 52 -3.94 3.13 -3.56
CA PHE A 52 -2.79 3.66 -4.27
C PHE A 52 -3.01 5.14 -4.55
N THR A 53 -2.29 6.01 -3.85
CA THR A 53 -2.39 7.47 -4.04
C THR A 53 -1.16 7.99 -4.75
N LEU A 54 -1.33 8.50 -5.97
CA LEU A 54 -0.26 9.10 -6.75
C LEU A 54 -0.07 10.57 -6.38
N TYR A 55 1.15 10.92 -6.02
CA TYR A 55 1.63 12.30 -5.90
C TYR A 55 2.72 12.53 -6.94
N THR A 56 2.70 13.70 -7.57
CA THR A 56 3.69 14.08 -8.57
C THR A 56 4.12 15.52 -8.34
N ARG A 57 5.20 15.95 -9.00
CA ARG A 57 5.63 17.37 -8.94
C ARG A 57 4.58 18.33 -9.52
N GLN A 58 3.70 17.84 -10.40
CA GLN A 58 2.58 18.61 -10.96
C GLN A 58 1.39 18.70 -10.01
N SER A 59 1.25 17.74 -9.08
CA SER A 59 0.21 17.73 -8.06
C SER A 59 0.78 17.23 -6.72
N PRO A 60 1.60 18.05 -6.03
CA PRO A 60 2.34 17.60 -4.85
C PRO A 60 1.47 17.51 -3.59
N THR A 61 0.32 18.19 -3.58
CA THR A 61 -0.60 18.26 -2.43
C THR A 61 -1.91 17.52 -2.67
N GLN A 62 -2.35 17.40 -3.93
CA GLN A 62 -3.58 16.70 -4.29
C GLN A 62 -3.24 15.32 -4.84
N GLY A 63 -3.33 14.31 -3.98
CA GLY A 63 -3.12 12.91 -4.35
C GLY A 63 -4.25 12.41 -5.26
N ARG A 64 -3.89 11.74 -6.37
CA ARG A 64 -4.83 11.06 -7.27
C ARG A 64 -4.94 9.60 -6.86
N GLN A 65 -6.14 9.14 -6.50
CA GLN A 65 -6.39 7.71 -6.29
C GLN A 65 -6.27 6.94 -7.61
N LEU A 66 -5.45 5.90 -7.61
CA LEU A 66 -5.30 4.93 -8.69
C LEU A 66 -5.95 3.60 -8.32
N LYS A 67 -6.36 2.84 -9.33
CA LYS A 67 -6.88 1.48 -9.19
C LYS A 67 -5.98 0.52 -9.95
N ALA A 68 -5.65 -0.61 -9.33
CA ALA A 68 -4.94 -1.68 -10.02
C ALA A 68 -5.76 -2.17 -11.22
N GLY A 69 -5.10 -2.45 -12.35
CA GLY A 69 -5.75 -2.85 -13.60
C GLY A 69 -6.39 -1.70 -14.41
N ASP A 70 -6.61 -0.53 -13.82
CA ASP A 70 -7.23 0.62 -14.51
C ASP A 70 -6.20 1.43 -15.31
N LYS A 71 -5.88 0.95 -16.52
CA LYS A 71 -4.97 1.63 -17.45
C LYS A 71 -5.47 3.01 -17.85
N VAL A 72 -6.78 3.19 -18.04
CA VAL A 72 -7.38 4.47 -18.45
C VAL A 72 -7.21 5.50 -17.33
N GLY A 73 -7.50 5.11 -16.09
CA GLY A 73 -7.29 5.96 -14.92
C GLY A 73 -5.82 6.37 -14.71
N LEU A 74 -4.88 5.47 -15.00
CA LEU A 74 -3.44 5.77 -14.95
C LEU A 74 -3.02 6.77 -16.03
N LEU A 75 -3.45 6.57 -17.28
CA LEU A 75 -3.12 7.45 -18.41
C LEU A 75 -3.77 8.84 -18.28
N ALA A 76 -4.93 8.93 -17.63
CA ALA A 76 -5.60 10.19 -17.32
C ALA A 76 -4.99 10.92 -16.10
N SER A 77 -3.96 10.36 -15.46
CA SER A 77 -3.28 10.97 -14.31
C SER A 77 -2.03 11.76 -14.73
N THR A 78 -1.33 12.34 -13.75
CA THR A 78 -0.02 13.00 -13.96
C THR A 78 1.16 12.02 -13.92
N PHE A 79 0.90 10.72 -13.96
CA PHE A 79 1.93 9.68 -14.01
C PHE A 79 2.77 9.82 -15.29
N SER A 80 4.07 9.57 -15.17
CA SER A 80 5.00 9.65 -16.30
C SER A 80 6.00 8.49 -16.20
N ALA A 81 5.96 7.60 -17.19
CA ALA A 81 6.84 6.43 -17.25
C ALA A 81 8.32 6.80 -17.48
N SER A 82 8.62 8.02 -17.93
CA SER A 82 9.99 8.52 -18.08
C SER A 82 10.61 9.00 -16.77
N ARG A 83 9.85 9.02 -15.67
CA ARG A 83 10.32 9.43 -14.34
C ARG A 83 10.41 8.23 -13.40
N PRO A 84 11.39 8.19 -12.49
CA PRO A 84 11.44 7.18 -11.44
C PRO A 84 10.16 7.18 -10.59
N SER A 85 9.61 6.00 -10.36
CA SER A 85 8.46 5.80 -9.47
C SER A 85 8.92 5.30 -8.11
N LYS A 86 8.43 5.91 -7.03
CA LYS A 86 8.75 5.53 -5.65
C LYS A 86 7.47 5.19 -4.91
N PHE A 87 7.42 4.00 -4.31
CA PHE A 87 6.31 3.59 -3.44
C PHE A 87 6.67 3.85 -1.99
N ILE A 88 5.75 4.46 -1.25
CA ILE A 88 5.85 4.65 0.20
C ILE A 88 4.69 3.89 0.81
N VAL A 89 5.00 2.89 1.62
CA VAL A 89 4.02 1.97 2.21
C VAL A 89 4.15 2.06 3.73
N HIS A 90 3.03 2.32 4.40
CA HIS A 90 3.00 2.36 5.86
C HIS A 90 2.97 0.96 6.48
N GLY A 91 3.20 0.89 7.79
CA GLY A 91 3.28 -0.36 8.53
C GLY A 91 2.45 -0.32 9.81
N TRP A 92 3.06 -0.83 10.89
CA TRP A 92 2.45 -0.99 12.21
C TRP A 92 1.65 0.23 12.68
N LEU A 93 0.36 0.00 13.01
CA LEU A 93 -0.63 0.95 13.54
C LEU A 93 -0.90 2.22 12.70
N ASP A 94 -0.16 2.45 11.63
CA ASP A 94 -0.29 3.63 10.81
C ASP A 94 -1.36 3.44 9.73
N ASN A 95 -1.83 4.56 9.19
CA ASN A 95 -2.65 4.57 7.99
C ASN A 95 -2.12 5.65 7.04
N GLY A 96 -2.31 5.45 5.73
CA GLY A 96 -1.78 6.31 4.67
C GLY A 96 -2.24 7.77 4.68
N ILE A 97 -3.03 8.22 5.66
CA ILE A 97 -3.54 9.58 5.83
C ILE A 97 -2.95 10.25 7.07
N LEU A 98 -2.71 9.52 8.16
CA LEU A 98 -2.36 10.08 9.48
C LEU A 98 -0.86 10.09 9.80
N GLY A 99 -0.03 9.35 9.04
CA GLY A 99 1.41 9.37 9.25
C GLY A 99 2.04 10.69 8.77
N THR A 100 2.28 11.64 9.68
CA THR A 100 3.05 12.87 9.39
C THR A 100 4.36 12.57 8.63
N TRP A 101 4.98 11.43 8.91
CA TRP A 101 6.20 10.98 8.24
C TRP A 101 6.00 10.69 6.74
N MET A 102 4.86 10.13 6.31
CA MET A 102 4.62 9.85 4.89
C MET A 102 4.51 11.16 4.12
N VAL A 103 3.80 12.16 4.67
CA VAL A 103 3.68 13.49 4.05
C VAL A 103 5.05 14.15 3.93
N VAL A 104 5.88 14.08 4.98
CA VAL A 104 7.27 14.59 4.96
C VAL A 104 8.09 13.89 3.87
N ARG A 105 8.01 12.56 3.77
CA ARG A 105 8.73 11.79 2.75
C ARG A 105 8.25 12.09 1.33
N ILE A 106 6.94 12.25 1.12
CA ILE A 106 6.36 12.63 -0.17
C ILE A 106 6.90 14.00 -0.59
N LYS A 107 6.84 14.99 0.30
CA LYS A 107 7.32 16.36 0.02
C LYS A 107 8.82 16.39 -0.29
N ALA A 108 9.64 15.66 0.47
CA ALA A 108 11.08 15.57 0.24
C ALA A 108 11.44 14.97 -1.13
N GLN A 109 10.60 14.08 -1.67
CA GLN A 109 10.80 13.49 -2.99
C GLN A 109 10.23 14.33 -4.15
N LEU A 110 9.38 15.30 -3.82
CA LEU A 110 8.74 16.20 -4.78
C LEU A 110 9.14 17.66 -4.51
N PRO A 111 10.44 18.00 -4.50
CA PRO A 111 10.84 19.38 -4.28
C PRO A 111 10.27 20.29 -5.36
N HIS A 112 9.85 21.47 -4.92
CA HIS A 112 9.34 22.53 -5.78
C HIS A 112 10.39 22.90 -6.84
N PRO A 113 9.98 23.37 -8.03
CA PRO A 113 10.92 23.85 -9.04
C PRO A 113 11.79 25.03 -8.56
N ASN A 114 11.47 25.67 -7.44
CA ASN A 114 12.21 26.81 -6.87
C ASN A 114 12.84 26.54 -5.49
N SER A 115 12.99 25.29 -5.04
CA SER A 115 13.92 25.04 -3.92
C SER A 115 15.33 25.03 -4.50
N SER A 116 15.96 26.21 -4.51
CA SER A 116 17.38 26.36 -4.76
C SER A 116 18.16 25.50 -3.76
N SER A 117 19.31 25.06 -4.23
CA SER A 117 20.34 24.29 -3.57
C SER A 117 21.05 25.05 -2.45
N ASP A 118 20.30 25.67 -1.55
CA ASP A 118 20.84 26.42 -0.41
C ASP A 118 20.20 25.89 0.87
N ASP A 119 20.75 24.78 1.38
CA ASP A 119 20.76 24.45 2.80
C ASP A 119 21.75 23.29 2.96
N GLU A 120 22.93 23.66 3.46
CA GLU A 120 24.11 22.83 3.74
C GLU A 120 23.89 21.83 4.89
#